data_AF-A0A8J2QR65-F1
#
_entry.id   AF-A0A8J2QR65-F1
#
_cell.length_a   1.000
_cell.length_b   1.000
_cell.length_c   1.000
_cell.angle_alpha   90.00
_cell.angle_beta   90.00
_cell.angle_gamma   90.00
#
_symmetry.space_group_name_H-M   'P 1'
#
loop_
_entity.id
_entity.type
_entity.pdbx_description
1 polymer ?
#
loop_
_entity_poly.entity_id
_entity_poly.type
_entity_poly.pdbx_seq_one_letter_code
_entity_poly.pdbx_strand_id
1 'polypeptide(L)'
;MLFKYGGTALNLDITVTKSLSKLGKHWFIKDNGSIYPVLKLSNDLIGRAAAGMVMSNLRSQADNGYVNVENAVEAALGDLCSVSDVNKMNNSTCSGYKIYDVKIFRPIDYEQQELYLEPAYVRSNFGYQTWLDAVRILPRDSLYCTIARNFCPFIYGEFMEDFVKDY
;
A
#
# COMPACT_ATOMS: atom_id res chain seq x y z
N MET A 1 -16.40 -0.42 1.03
CA MET A 1 -16.19 0.63 2.05
C MET A 1 -15.81 1.97 1.44
N LEU A 2 -14.75 2.05 0.64
CA LEU A 2 -14.30 3.31 0.00
C LEU A 2 -15.39 4.01 -0.82
N PHE A 3 -16.21 3.26 -1.57
CA PHE A 3 -17.32 3.85 -2.34
C PHE A 3 -18.33 4.63 -1.49
N LYS A 4 -18.62 4.15 -0.27
CA LYS A 4 -19.65 4.76 0.60
C LYS A 4 -19.09 5.83 1.53
N TYR A 5 -17.89 5.61 2.06
CA TYR A 5 -17.34 6.42 3.16
C TYR A 5 -16.04 7.14 2.79
N GLY A 6 -15.46 6.87 1.62
CA GLY A 6 -14.07 7.20 1.33
C GLY A 6 -13.12 6.49 2.30
N GLY A 7 -11.88 6.97 2.36
CA GLY A 7 -10.85 6.48 3.25
C GLY A 7 -9.63 5.96 2.51
N THR A 8 -8.85 5.13 3.20
CA THR A 8 -7.60 4.55 2.70
C THR A 8 -7.70 3.03 2.82
N ALA A 9 -7.47 2.34 1.71
CA ALA A 9 -7.26 0.90 1.68
C ALA A 9 -5.74 0.63 1.76
N LEU A 10 -5.35 -0.21 2.70
CA LEU A 10 -3.97 -0.62 2.96
C LEU A 10 -3.93 -2.12 3.17
N ASN A 11 -2.81 -2.72 2.81
CA ASN A 11 -2.52 -4.08 3.18
C ASN A 11 -2.14 -4.17 4.66
N LEU A 12 -2.49 -5.29 5.30
CA LEU A 12 -2.29 -5.48 6.74
C LEU A 12 -0.82 -5.73 7.11
N ASP A 13 0.02 -6.03 6.13
CA ASP A 13 1.46 -6.22 6.24
C ASP A 13 2.25 -4.89 6.09
N ILE A 14 1.57 -3.74 6.04
CA ILE A 14 2.19 -2.41 5.97
C ILE A 14 2.18 -1.75 7.34
N THR A 15 3.37 -1.51 7.89
CA THR A 15 3.53 -0.60 9.04
C THR A 15 3.62 0.84 8.55
N VAL A 16 2.68 1.69 8.95
CA VAL A 16 2.65 3.12 8.60
C VAL A 16 3.56 3.92 9.53
N THR A 17 4.53 4.63 8.97
CA THR A 17 5.55 5.38 9.74
C THR A 17 5.42 6.90 9.58
N LYS A 18 4.54 7.37 8.68
CA LYS A 18 4.19 8.79 8.52
C LYS A 18 2.69 8.97 8.34
N SER A 19 2.19 10.14 8.72
CA SER A 19 0.80 10.50 8.44
C SER A 19 0.48 10.46 6.94
N LEU A 20 -0.46 9.59 6.57
CA LEU A 20 -0.97 9.43 5.21
C LEU A 20 -1.73 10.67 4.71
N SER A 21 -2.08 11.60 5.60
CA SER A 21 -2.68 12.88 5.20
C SER A 21 -1.76 13.69 4.28
N LYS A 22 -0.43 13.52 4.40
CA LYS A 22 0.57 14.22 3.58
C LYS A 22 0.57 13.77 2.11
N LEU A 23 0.02 12.59 1.80
CA LEU A 23 -0.14 12.11 0.42
C LEU A 23 -1.30 12.80 -0.30
N GLY A 24 -2.20 13.47 0.43
CA GLY A 24 -3.34 14.19 -0.13
C GLY A 24 -4.66 13.43 -0.01
N LYS A 25 -5.61 13.77 -0.88
CA LYS A 25 -7.01 13.31 -0.81
C LYS A 25 -7.30 12.09 -1.68
N HIS A 26 -6.67 12.01 -2.85
CA HIS A 26 -6.89 10.98 -3.86
C HIS A 26 -5.56 10.52 -4.41
N TRP A 27 -5.21 9.27 -4.14
CA TRP A 27 -3.95 8.72 -4.62
C TRP A 27 -4.02 7.22 -4.82
N PHE A 28 -3.19 6.76 -5.75
CA PHE A 28 -2.98 5.36 -6.09
C PHE A 28 -1.50 5.05 -6.10
N ILE A 29 -1.18 3.77 -5.95
CA ILE A 29 0.18 3.26 -6.00
C ILE A 29 0.36 2.46 -7.28
N LYS A 30 1.42 2.74 -8.02
CA LYS A 30 1.84 1.92 -9.15
C LYS A 30 3.05 1.07 -8.77
N ASP A 31 3.13 -0.11 -9.35
CA ASP A 31 4.23 -1.06 -9.18
C ASP A 31 4.53 -1.73 -10.51
N ASN A 32 5.69 -1.45 -11.11
CA ASN A 32 6.21 -2.13 -12.31
C ASN A 32 5.19 -2.46 -13.41
N GLY A 33 4.40 -1.48 -13.82
CA GLY A 33 3.42 -1.64 -14.91
C GLY A 33 2.03 -2.09 -14.47
N SER A 34 1.79 -2.25 -13.17
CA SER A 34 0.48 -2.55 -12.58
C SER A 34 0.09 -1.56 -11.50
N ILE A 35 -1.19 -1.59 -11.09
CA ILE A 35 -1.68 -0.80 -9.95
C ILE A 35 -1.70 -1.64 -8.68
N TYR A 36 -0.93 -1.19 -7.69
CA TYR A 36 -0.90 -1.81 -6.38
C TYR A 36 -2.14 -1.41 -5.56
N PRO A 37 -2.90 -2.35 -4.97
CA PRO A 37 -4.22 -2.09 -4.37
C PRO A 37 -4.17 -1.36 -3.01
N VAL A 38 -3.15 -0.52 -2.81
CA VAL A 38 -3.04 0.45 -1.73
C VAL A 38 -3.43 1.80 -2.31
N LEU A 39 -4.51 2.40 -1.78
CA LEU A 39 -5.06 3.63 -2.36
C LEU A 39 -5.86 4.44 -1.36
N LYS A 40 -6.06 5.72 -1.66
CA LYS A 40 -6.96 6.59 -0.91
C LYS A 40 -7.91 7.31 -1.84
N LEU A 41 -9.17 7.31 -1.47
CA LEU A 41 -10.23 8.07 -2.13
C LEU A 41 -11.03 8.78 -1.05
N SER A 42 -11.05 10.11 -1.07
CA SER A 42 -11.87 10.88 -0.12
C SER A 42 -13.35 10.85 -0.52
N ASN A 43 -14.26 11.07 0.43
CA ASN A 43 -15.71 11.10 0.15
C ASN A 43 -16.17 12.42 -0.48
N ASP A 44 -15.46 12.88 -1.51
CA ASP A 44 -15.84 14.02 -2.34
C ASP A 44 -16.20 13.55 -3.77
N LEU A 45 -16.50 14.49 -4.66
CA LEU A 45 -16.92 14.16 -6.03
C LEU A 45 -15.86 13.36 -6.80
N ILE A 46 -14.58 13.71 -6.65
CA ILE A 46 -13.47 13.07 -7.37
C ILE A 46 -13.27 11.64 -6.84
N GLY A 47 -13.19 11.48 -5.52
CA GLY A 47 -12.99 10.16 -4.93
C GLY A 47 -14.17 9.22 -5.15
N ARG A 48 -15.41 9.74 -5.13
CA ARG A 48 -16.61 8.94 -5.46
C ARG A 48 -16.68 8.56 -6.94
N ALA A 49 -16.24 9.42 -7.85
CA ALA A 49 -16.17 9.08 -9.27
C ALA A 49 -15.24 7.88 -9.50
N ALA A 50 -14.03 7.95 -8.95
CA ALA A 50 -13.09 6.82 -9.03
C ALA A 50 -13.64 5.56 -8.37
N ALA A 51 -14.15 5.65 -7.14
CA ALA A 51 -14.70 4.49 -6.46
C ALA A 51 -15.89 3.89 -7.22
N GLY A 52 -16.72 4.72 -7.85
CA GLY A 52 -17.86 4.28 -8.67
C GLY A 52 -17.42 3.51 -9.91
N MET A 53 -16.37 3.97 -10.60
CA MET A 53 -15.80 3.27 -11.75
C MET A 53 -15.20 1.92 -11.37
N VAL A 54 -14.46 1.85 -10.25
CA VAL A 54 -13.95 0.58 -9.71
C VAL A 54 -15.10 -0.38 -9.41
N MET A 55 -16.17 0.09 -8.76
CA MET A 55 -17.34 -0.75 -8.47
C MET A 55 -18.07 -1.22 -9.74
N SER A 56 -18.15 -0.37 -10.77
CA SER A 56 -18.72 -0.75 -12.07
C SER A 56 -17.91 -1.86 -12.73
N ASN A 57 -16.58 -1.74 -12.71
CA ASN A 57 -15.69 -2.77 -13.26
C ASN A 57 -15.78 -4.08 -12.47
N LEU A 58 -15.76 -4.02 -11.14
CA LEU A 58 -15.93 -5.20 -10.28
C LEU A 58 -17.26 -5.91 -10.55
N ARG A 59 -18.34 -5.15 -10.72
CA ARG A 59 -19.66 -5.70 -11.05
C ARG A 59 -19.65 -6.40 -12.41
N SER A 60 -19.10 -5.74 -13.43
CA SER A 60 -18.97 -6.32 -14.78
C SER A 60 -18.15 -7.61 -14.77
N GLN A 61 -17.04 -7.65 -14.04
CA GLN A 61 -16.25 -8.88 -13.88
C GLN A 61 -17.09 -9.98 -13.20
N ALA A 62 -17.78 -9.66 -12.11
CA ALA A 62 -18.60 -10.62 -11.37
C ALA A 62 -19.73 -11.20 -12.23
N ASP A 63 -20.38 -10.37 -13.05
CA ASP A 63 -21.39 -10.81 -14.03
C ASP A 63 -20.81 -11.79 -15.07
N ASN A 64 -19.49 -11.72 -15.33
CA ASN A 64 -18.75 -12.63 -16.18
C ASN A 64 -18.11 -13.83 -15.42
N GLY A 65 -18.45 -14.01 -14.14
CA GLY A 65 -18.02 -15.17 -13.35
C GLY A 65 -16.60 -15.10 -12.77
N TYR A 66 -15.98 -13.93 -12.72
CA TYR A 66 -14.66 -13.75 -12.09
C TYR A 66 -14.57 -12.40 -11.36
N VAL A 67 -13.63 -12.26 -10.41
CA VAL A 67 -13.36 -10.96 -9.77
C VAL A 67 -11.86 -10.80 -9.59
N ASN A 68 -11.31 -9.71 -10.11
CA ASN A 68 -9.94 -9.27 -9.91
C ASN A 68 -9.92 -7.78 -9.58
N VAL A 69 -9.59 -7.46 -8.33
CA VAL A 69 -9.61 -6.09 -7.79
C VAL A 69 -8.57 -5.20 -8.46
N GLU A 70 -7.37 -5.71 -8.67
CA GLU A 70 -6.27 -4.99 -9.31
C GLU A 70 -6.66 -4.56 -10.73
N ASN A 71 -7.14 -5.49 -11.55
CA ASN A 71 -7.60 -5.21 -12.91
C ASN A 71 -8.78 -4.21 -12.92
N ALA A 72 -9.68 -4.29 -11.94
CA ALA A 72 -10.81 -3.36 -11.85
C ALA A 72 -10.36 -1.92 -11.51
N VAL A 73 -9.36 -1.79 -10.63
CA VAL A 73 -8.75 -0.50 -10.28
C VAL A 73 -7.94 0.07 -11.44
N GLU A 74 -7.14 -0.76 -12.10
CA GLU A 74 -6.35 -0.37 -13.26
C GLU A 74 -7.24 0.10 -14.42
N ALA A 75 -8.30 -0.64 -14.74
CA ALA A 75 -9.26 -0.23 -15.78
C ALA A 75 -9.93 1.10 -15.43
N ALA A 76 -10.34 1.31 -14.18
CA ALA A 76 -10.94 2.56 -13.75
C ALA A 76 -9.96 3.74 -13.87
N LEU A 77 -8.70 3.54 -13.49
CA LEU A 77 -7.64 4.53 -13.67
C LEU A 77 -7.35 4.80 -15.15
N GLY A 78 -7.37 3.76 -15.98
CA GLY A 78 -7.18 3.88 -17.43
C GLY A 78 -8.14 4.87 -18.06
N ASP A 79 -9.41 4.75 -17.72
CA ASP A 79 -10.46 5.66 -18.18
C ASP A 79 -10.30 7.06 -17.58
N LEU A 80 -10.07 7.16 -16.26
CA LEU A 80 -9.94 8.44 -15.55
C LEU A 80 -8.74 9.27 -16.01
N CYS A 81 -7.63 8.60 -16.33
CA CYS A 81 -6.41 9.23 -16.81
C CYS A 81 -6.33 9.32 -18.34
N SER A 82 -7.29 8.71 -19.06
CA SER A 82 -7.25 8.57 -20.53
C SER A 82 -5.93 7.95 -21.04
N VAL A 83 -5.40 6.98 -20.29
CA VAL A 83 -4.11 6.32 -20.56
C VAL A 83 -4.22 4.85 -20.18
N SER A 84 -4.09 3.94 -21.13
CA SER A 84 -4.16 2.48 -20.87
C SER A 84 -2.86 1.89 -20.32
N ASP A 85 -1.71 2.53 -20.57
CA ASP A 85 -0.41 2.06 -20.11
C ASP A 85 -0.09 2.65 -18.73
N VAL A 86 -0.13 1.81 -17.70
CA VAL A 86 0.15 2.20 -16.30
C VAL A 86 1.50 2.91 -16.15
N ASN A 87 2.51 2.55 -16.95
CA ASN A 87 3.82 3.20 -16.87
C ASN A 87 3.76 4.68 -17.27
N LYS A 88 2.78 5.06 -18.09
CA LYS A 88 2.53 6.45 -18.53
C LYS A 88 1.58 7.20 -17.60
N MET A 89 0.93 6.53 -16.64
CA MET A 89 0.12 7.19 -15.63
C MET A 89 1.01 7.99 -14.66
N ASN A 90 0.72 9.28 -14.53
CA ASN A 90 1.42 10.19 -13.66
C ASN A 90 0.52 11.41 -13.36
N ASN A 91 1.01 12.37 -12.57
CA ASN A 91 0.19 13.51 -12.13
C ASN A 91 -0.29 14.43 -13.27
N SER A 92 0.36 14.44 -14.44
CA SER A 92 -0.10 15.23 -15.60
C SER A 92 -1.18 14.52 -16.42
N THR A 93 -1.14 13.18 -16.49
CA THR A 93 -2.14 12.38 -17.20
C THR A 93 -3.36 12.07 -16.33
N CYS A 94 -3.17 11.93 -15.03
CA CYS A 94 -4.22 11.62 -14.06
C CYS A 94 -4.70 12.86 -13.28
N SER A 95 -5.19 13.89 -13.97
CA SER A 95 -5.62 15.14 -13.31
C SER A 95 -6.65 14.89 -12.19
N GLY A 96 -6.33 15.31 -10.97
CA GLY A 96 -7.16 15.09 -9.78
C GLY A 96 -6.77 13.86 -8.93
N TYR A 97 -5.90 12.99 -9.45
CA TYR A 97 -5.38 11.81 -8.77
C TYR A 97 -3.85 11.84 -8.73
N LYS A 98 -3.27 11.60 -7.56
CA LYS A 98 -1.81 11.45 -7.48
C LYS A 98 -1.42 10.00 -7.70
N ILE A 99 -0.41 9.80 -8.52
CA ILE A 99 0.17 8.47 -8.76
C ILE A 99 1.53 8.43 -8.10
N TYR A 100 1.67 7.57 -7.09
CA TYR A 100 2.94 7.35 -6.40
C TYR A 100 3.52 6.01 -6.76
N ASP A 101 4.84 5.93 -6.69
CA ASP A 101 5.57 4.68 -6.83
C ASP A 101 5.45 3.83 -5.55
N VAL A 102 5.37 2.51 -5.70
CA VAL A 102 5.29 1.54 -4.60
C VAL A 102 6.39 1.73 -3.55
N LYS A 103 7.55 2.28 -3.93
CA LYS A 103 8.67 2.56 -3.01
C LYS A 103 8.31 3.42 -1.80
N ILE A 104 7.21 4.17 -1.82
CA ILE A 104 6.79 4.94 -0.63
C ILE A 104 6.26 4.05 0.51
N PHE A 105 5.76 2.86 0.20
CA PHE A 105 5.30 1.84 1.14
C PHE A 105 6.15 0.56 1.14
N ARG A 106 6.88 0.32 0.05
CA ARG A 106 7.80 -0.80 -0.13
C ARG A 106 9.20 -0.32 -0.50
N PRO A 107 9.93 0.28 0.46
CA PRO A 107 11.29 0.76 0.18
C PRO A 107 12.31 -0.37 0.00
N ILE A 108 12.01 -1.58 0.49
CA ILE A 108 12.81 -2.81 0.35
C ILE A 108 11.99 -3.76 -0.53
N ASP A 109 12.57 -4.21 -1.63
CA ASP A 109 11.90 -5.15 -2.53
C ASP A 109 11.82 -6.55 -1.92
N TYR A 110 10.93 -7.38 -2.46
CA TYR A 110 10.66 -8.72 -1.92
C TYR A 110 11.91 -9.59 -1.97
N GLU A 111 12.67 -9.48 -3.07
CA GLU A 111 13.94 -10.16 -3.29
C GLU A 111 15.02 -9.76 -2.26
N GLN A 112 14.80 -8.67 -1.53
CA GLN A 112 15.70 -8.14 -0.51
C GLN A 112 15.11 -8.23 0.91
N GLN A 113 14.09 -9.05 1.12
CA GLN A 113 13.38 -9.17 2.40
C GLN A 113 14.29 -9.50 3.60
N GLU A 114 15.43 -10.16 3.37
CA GLU A 114 16.42 -10.45 4.42
C GLU A 114 16.99 -9.20 5.09
N LEU A 115 16.98 -8.04 4.41
CA LEU A 115 17.39 -6.75 4.99
C LEU A 115 16.54 -6.34 6.20
N TYR A 116 15.34 -6.91 6.37
CA TYR A 116 14.53 -6.68 7.56
C TYR A 116 15.10 -7.35 8.81
N LEU A 117 15.95 -8.37 8.66
CA LEU A 117 16.61 -9.09 9.75
C LEU A 117 17.95 -8.47 10.14
N GLU A 118 18.51 -7.60 9.28
CA GLU A 118 19.77 -6.92 9.54
C GLU A 118 19.59 -5.67 10.42
N PRO A 119 20.63 -5.27 11.18
CA PRO A 119 20.66 -3.99 11.85
C PRO A 119 20.70 -2.86 10.81
N ALA A 120 19.62 -2.08 10.72
CA ALA A 120 19.56 -0.95 9.80
C ALA A 120 18.77 0.23 10.36
N TYR A 121 19.07 1.43 9.83
CA TYR A 121 18.32 2.63 10.16
C TYR A 121 16.97 2.67 9.44
N VAL A 122 15.92 3.10 10.15
CA VAL A 122 14.61 3.33 9.58
C VAL A 122 14.66 4.56 8.66
N ARG A 123 14.75 4.30 7.35
CA ARG A 123 14.63 5.35 6.33
C ARG A 123 13.28 6.07 6.44
N SER A 124 13.28 7.33 6.01
CA SER A 124 12.09 8.18 6.07
C SER A 124 11.10 7.82 4.94
N ASN A 125 10.29 6.77 5.12
CA ASN A 125 9.24 6.32 4.18
C ASN A 125 7.83 6.52 4.74
N PHE A 126 6.77 6.33 3.94
CA PHE A 126 5.39 6.43 4.43
C PHE A 126 4.93 5.16 5.14
N GLY A 127 5.41 4.02 4.67
CA GLY A 127 5.29 2.76 5.37
C GLY A 127 6.34 1.77 4.93
N TYR A 128 6.28 0.62 5.58
CA TYR A 128 7.10 -0.54 5.33
C TYR A 128 6.20 -1.74 5.20
N GLN A 129 6.12 -2.27 3.99
CA GLN A 129 5.56 -3.59 3.77
C GLN A 129 6.58 -4.65 4.16
N THR A 130 6.23 -5.48 5.13
CA THR A 130 7.10 -6.50 5.67
C THR A 130 6.62 -7.88 5.24
N TRP A 131 7.41 -8.54 4.40
CA TRP A 131 7.25 -9.94 4.06
C TRP A 131 8.31 -10.70 4.82
N LEU A 132 7.95 -11.15 6.02
CA LEU A 132 8.78 -12.11 6.73
C LEU A 132 7.97 -13.39 6.77
N ASP A 133 8.33 -14.32 5.90
CA ASP A 133 7.81 -15.68 5.94
C ASP A 133 8.14 -16.29 7.30
N ALA A 134 7.12 -16.52 8.14
CA ALA A 134 7.16 -17.28 9.40
C ALA A 134 8.53 -17.36 10.09
N VAL A 135 9.21 -16.22 10.25
CA VAL A 135 10.52 -16.17 10.91
C VAL A 135 10.25 -16.43 12.39
N ARG A 136 10.73 -17.56 12.88
CA ARG A 136 10.45 -18.00 14.26
C ARG A 136 11.20 -17.20 15.31
N ILE A 137 12.30 -16.55 14.93
CA ILE A 137 13.14 -15.76 15.85
C ILE A 137 13.66 -14.52 15.12
N LEU A 138 13.40 -13.34 15.69
CA LEU A 138 13.81 -12.05 15.16
C LEU A 138 14.97 -11.48 16.00
N PRO A 139 16.07 -11.04 15.39
CA PRO A 139 17.11 -10.31 16.12
C PRO A 139 16.54 -9.02 16.73
N ARG A 140 16.84 -8.73 18.00
CA ARG A 140 16.29 -7.55 18.71
C ARG A 140 16.65 -6.22 18.04
N ASP A 141 17.83 -6.16 17.45
CA ASP A 141 18.38 -4.99 16.74
C ASP A 141 18.04 -4.96 15.24
N SER A 142 17.30 -5.94 14.74
CA SER A 142 16.85 -5.97 13.35
C SER A 142 16.01 -4.75 12.97
N LEU A 143 16.03 -4.41 11.68
CA LEU A 143 15.21 -3.34 11.12
C LEU A 143 13.72 -3.58 11.41
N TYR A 144 13.24 -4.83 11.29
CA TYR A 144 11.86 -5.19 11.60
C TYR A 144 11.50 -4.85 13.05
N CYS A 145 12.30 -5.33 14.01
CA CYS A 145 12.10 -5.04 15.44
C CYS A 145 12.16 -3.54 15.72
N THR A 146 13.04 -2.81 15.04
CA THR A 146 13.16 -1.36 15.19
C THR A 146 11.92 -0.63 14.66
N ILE A 147 11.38 -1.02 13.51
CA ILE A 147 10.13 -0.46 12.97
C ILE A 147 8.96 -0.79 13.91
N ALA A 148 8.80 -2.05 14.30
CA ALA A 148 7.71 -2.51 15.17
C ALA A 148 7.73 -1.80 16.53
N ARG A 149 8.90 -1.69 17.17
CA ARG A 149 9.07 -1.00 18.46
C ARG A 149 8.71 0.49 18.37
N ASN A 150 9.10 1.15 17.29
CA ASN A 150 8.91 2.60 17.14
C ASN A 150 7.49 2.99 16.71
N PHE A 151 6.82 2.16 15.89
CA PHE A 151 5.56 2.52 15.24
C PHE A 151 4.38 1.64 15.64
N CYS A 152 4.64 0.47 16.24
CA CYS A 152 3.64 -0.47 16.77
C CYS A 152 3.98 -0.88 18.22
N PRO A 153 4.30 0.04 19.15
CA PRO A 153 4.91 -0.28 20.44
C PRO A 153 4.06 -1.21 21.31
N PHE A 154 2.73 -1.08 21.24
CA PHE A 154 1.81 -1.97 21.96
C PHE A 154 1.91 -3.42 21.47
N ILE A 155 1.85 -3.62 20.15
CA ILE A 155 1.95 -4.97 19.57
C ILE A 155 3.33 -5.56 19.83
N TYR A 156 4.39 -4.74 19.73
CA TYR A 156 5.76 -5.16 20.02
C TYR A 156 5.91 -5.63 21.47
N GLY A 157 5.43 -4.86 22.45
CA GLY A 157 5.53 -5.22 23.86
C GLY A 157 4.71 -6.45 24.25
N GLU A 158 3.48 -6.57 23.74
CA GLU A 158 2.57 -7.64 24.15
C GLU A 158 2.82 -8.99 23.45
N PHE A 159 3.28 -8.97 22.19
CA PHE A 159 3.28 -10.18 21.36
C PHE A 159 4.65 -10.58 20.81
N MET A 160 5.68 -9.73 20.91
CA MET A 160 6.97 -10.00 20.29
C MET A 160 8.07 -10.40 21.27
N GLU A 161 7.89 -10.27 22.59
CA GLU A 161 8.95 -10.60 23.56
C GLU A 161 9.43 -12.05 23.44
N ASP A 162 8.53 -13.01 23.19
CA ASP A 162 8.87 -14.44 23.05
C ASP A 162 9.60 -14.78 21.74
N PHE A 163 9.52 -13.90 20.73
CA PHE A 163 10.09 -14.11 19.40
C PHE A 163 11.40 -13.35 19.18
N VAL A 164 11.78 -12.48 20.12
CA VAL A 164 12.93 -11.60 20.01
C VAL A 164 14.09 -12.14 20.85
N LYS A 165 15.29 -12.22 20.25
CA LYS A 165 16.52 -12.62 20.96
C LYS A 165 17.63 -11.60 20.80
N ASP A 166 18.43 -11.51 21.86
CA ASP A 166 19.75 -10.86 21.84
C ASP A 166 20.75 -11.88 21.27
N TYR A 167 21.44 -11.51 20.20
CA TYR A 167 22.51 -12.30 19.58
C TYR A 167 23.84 -11.58 19.75
#